data_AF-A0A969C4Z6-F1
#
_entry.id   AF-A0A969C4Z6-F1
#
_cell.length_a   1.000
_cell.length_b   1.000
_cell.length_c   1.000
_cell.angle_alpha   90.00
_cell.angle_beta   90.00
_cell.angle_gamma   90.00
#
_symmetry.space_group_name_H-M   'P 1'
#
loop_
_entity.id
_entity.type
_entity.pdbx_description
1 polymer ?
#
loop_
_entity_poly.entity_id
_entity_poly.type
_entity_poly.pdbx_seq_one_letter_code
_entity_poly.pdbx_strand_id
1 'polypeptide(L)'
;MYEAKQTFSQLNSAEANYYLGLIAFDQNNYEMANQYFENALTLKPNFADASFMLGEISAKQKRYAEAVRFYQKALTQDKTKDVYFVRLGGIYLINSQFNQAVVYFKEASELFPKIAEIKYFLAITYRGLGNYDLAVNEVKNL
;
A
#
# COMPACT_ATOMS: atom_id res chain seq x y z
N MET A 1 -40.53 -11.84 -3.33
CA MET A 1 -39.51 -12.71 -2.67
C MET A 1 -38.34 -13.10 -3.59
N TYR A 2 -38.48 -13.06 -4.92
CA TYR A 2 -37.39 -13.39 -5.85
C TYR A 2 -36.34 -12.28 -5.98
N GLU A 3 -36.76 -11.01 -5.94
CA GLU A 3 -35.87 -9.85 -6.02
C GLU A 3 -34.89 -9.76 -4.86
N ALA A 4 -35.33 -9.99 -3.61
CA ALA A 4 -34.44 -9.94 -2.43
C ALA A 4 -33.30 -10.97 -2.47
N LYS A 5 -33.52 -12.16 -3.08
CA LYS A 5 -32.45 -13.15 -3.30
C LYS A 5 -31.48 -12.73 -4.39
N GLN A 6 -31.95 -12.01 -5.42
CA GLN A 6 -31.08 -11.42 -6.44
C GLN A 6 -30.27 -10.24 -5.89
N THR A 7 -30.86 -9.41 -5.02
CA THR A 7 -30.14 -8.30 -4.36
C THR A 7 -29.08 -8.82 -3.37
N PHE A 8 -29.39 -9.88 -2.61
CA PHE A 8 -28.40 -10.54 -1.74
C PHE A 8 -27.34 -11.31 -2.52
N SER A 9 -27.69 -11.89 -3.67
CA SER A 9 -26.73 -12.48 -4.62
C SER A 9 -25.82 -11.45 -5.28
N GLN A 10 -26.24 -10.18 -5.36
CA GLN A 10 -25.44 -9.07 -5.89
C GLN A 10 -24.50 -8.42 -4.85
N LEU A 11 -24.68 -8.72 -3.56
CA LEU A 11 -23.79 -8.25 -2.48
C LEU A 11 -22.55 -9.14 -2.26
N ASN A 12 -22.40 -10.22 -3.01
CA ASN A 12 -21.21 -11.08 -2.96
C ASN A 12 -20.23 -10.79 -4.12
N SER A 13 -19.93 -9.51 -4.36
CA SER A 13 -18.89 -9.10 -5.31
C SER A 13 -17.57 -8.85 -4.58
N ALA A 14 -16.46 -8.89 -5.32
CA ALA A 14 -15.15 -8.54 -4.77
C ALA A 14 -15.14 -7.10 -4.25
N GLU A 15 -15.80 -6.19 -4.96
CA GLU A 15 -15.96 -4.79 -4.62
C GLU A 15 -16.77 -4.62 -3.33
N ALA A 16 -17.88 -5.34 -3.14
CA ALA A 16 -18.67 -5.28 -1.92
C ALA A 16 -17.87 -5.77 -0.70
N ASN A 17 -17.15 -6.89 -0.84
CA ASN A 17 -16.24 -7.38 0.20
C ASN A 17 -15.14 -6.35 0.50
N TYR A 18 -14.54 -5.72 -0.52
CA TYR A 18 -13.56 -4.66 -0.32
C TYR A 18 -14.14 -3.47 0.47
N TYR A 19 -15.33 -2.98 0.12
CA TYR A 19 -15.98 -1.88 0.86
C TYR A 19 -16.32 -2.26 2.30
N LEU A 20 -16.80 -3.47 2.56
CA LEU A 20 -17.02 -3.95 3.93
C LEU A 20 -15.70 -4.04 4.72
N GLY A 21 -14.62 -4.45 4.05
CA GLY A 21 -13.28 -4.45 4.62
C GLY A 21 -12.80 -3.05 5.01
N LEU A 22 -13.04 -2.03 4.17
CA LEU A 22 -12.73 -0.63 4.49
C LEU A 22 -13.50 -0.16 5.74
N ILE A 23 -14.81 -0.42 5.81
CA ILE A 23 -15.64 -0.06 6.97
C ILE A 23 -15.11 -0.72 8.25
N ALA A 24 -14.80 -2.02 8.20
CA ALA A 24 -14.24 -2.73 9.35
C ALA A 24 -12.85 -2.19 9.74
N PHE A 25 -12.01 -1.83 8.76
CA PHE A 25 -10.70 -1.23 8.98
C PHE A 25 -10.80 0.12 9.70
N ASP A 26 -11.71 0.99 9.27
CA ASP A 26 -11.95 2.31 9.89
C ASP A 26 -12.49 2.18 11.32
N GLN A 27 -13.22 1.11 11.60
CA GLN A 27 -13.66 0.73 12.95
C GLN A 27 -12.54 0.09 13.79
N ASN A 28 -11.33 -0.04 13.26
CA ASN A 28 -10.19 -0.75 13.86
C ASN A 28 -10.46 -2.24 14.13
N ASN A 29 -11.49 -2.82 13.49
CA ASN A 29 -11.75 -4.26 13.52
C ASN A 29 -10.93 -4.95 12.43
N TYR A 30 -9.62 -5.05 12.67
CA TYR A 30 -8.66 -5.55 11.69
C TYR A 30 -8.84 -7.03 11.35
N GLU A 31 -9.37 -7.84 12.27
CA GLU A 31 -9.65 -9.26 12.02
C GLU A 31 -10.76 -9.41 10.97
N MET A 32 -11.87 -8.69 11.16
CA MET A 32 -12.97 -8.69 10.20
C MET A 32 -12.59 -8.03 8.87
N ALA A 33 -11.80 -6.95 8.92
CA ALA A 33 -11.28 -6.30 7.72
C ALA A 33 -10.42 -7.27 6.89
N ASN A 34 -9.52 -8.03 7.53
CA ASN A 34 -8.73 -9.07 6.86
C ASN A 34 -9.62 -10.09 6.14
N GLN A 35 -10.62 -10.64 6.83
CA GLN A 35 -11.54 -11.63 6.24
C GLN A 35 -12.24 -11.08 5.00
N TYR A 36 -12.73 -9.83 5.06
CA TYR A 36 -13.37 -9.19 3.92
C TYR A 36 -12.41 -8.95 2.76
N PHE A 37 -11.19 -8.46 3.02
CA PHE A 37 -10.20 -8.27 1.95
C PHE A 37 -9.72 -9.60 1.34
N GLU A 38 -9.57 -10.67 2.13
CA GLU A 38 -9.26 -12.02 1.64
C GLU A 38 -10.39 -12.59 0.77
N ASN A 39 -11.65 -12.39 1.16
CA ASN A 39 -12.81 -12.75 0.34
C ASN A 39 -12.82 -11.96 -0.97
N ALA A 40 -12.52 -10.66 -0.93
CA ALA A 40 -12.40 -9.83 -2.14
C ALA A 40 -11.31 -10.38 -3.08
N LEU A 41 -10.16 -10.80 -2.54
CA LEU A 41 -9.07 -11.39 -3.32
C LEU A 41 -9.38 -12.81 -3.83
N THR A 42 -10.20 -13.56 -3.12
CA THR A 42 -10.69 -14.87 -3.59
C THR A 42 -11.56 -14.72 -4.84
N LEU A 43 -12.43 -13.70 -4.85
CA LEU A 43 -13.30 -13.38 -5.98
C LEU A 43 -12.54 -12.67 -7.13
N LYS A 44 -11.55 -11.85 -6.79
CA LYS A 44 -10.74 -11.07 -7.74
C LYS A 44 -9.26 -11.09 -7.32
N PRO A 45 -8.48 -12.08 -7.76
CA PRO A 45 -7.08 -12.25 -7.34
C PRO A 45 -6.16 -11.06 -7.65
N ASN A 46 -6.51 -10.28 -8.67
CA ASN A 46 -5.80 -9.09 -9.14
C ASN A 46 -6.38 -7.77 -8.61
N PHE A 47 -6.99 -7.79 -7.43
CA PHE A 47 -7.50 -6.58 -6.78
C PHE A 47 -6.39 -5.88 -5.97
N ALA A 48 -5.68 -4.96 -6.62
CA ALA A 48 -4.54 -4.26 -6.03
C ALA A 48 -4.88 -3.56 -4.71
N ASP A 49 -6.02 -2.84 -4.66
CA ASP A 49 -6.46 -2.14 -3.45
C ASP A 49 -6.72 -3.07 -2.27
N ALA A 50 -7.32 -4.24 -2.49
CA ALA A 50 -7.54 -5.21 -1.42
C ALA A 50 -6.21 -5.78 -0.90
N SER A 51 -5.25 -6.06 -1.80
CA SER A 51 -3.89 -6.45 -1.39
C SER A 51 -3.22 -5.33 -0.60
N PHE A 52 -3.34 -4.08 -1.03
CA PHE A 52 -2.79 -2.93 -0.31
C PHE A 52 -3.37 -2.80 1.10
N MET A 53 -4.69 -2.94 1.27
CA MET A 53 -5.32 -2.84 2.60
C MET A 53 -4.92 -3.97 3.55
N LEU A 54 -4.70 -5.20 3.07
CA LEU A 54 -4.08 -6.26 3.87
C LEU A 54 -2.67 -5.85 4.33
N GLY A 55 -1.90 -5.20 3.46
CA GLY A 55 -0.61 -4.61 3.81
C GLY A 55 -0.70 -3.55 4.91
N GLU A 56 -1.69 -2.64 4.84
CA GLU A 56 -1.94 -1.63 5.87
C GLU A 56 -2.28 -2.26 7.22
N ILE A 57 -3.09 -3.32 7.24
CA ILE A 57 -3.41 -4.08 8.45
C ILE A 57 -2.13 -4.70 9.04
N SER A 58 -1.34 -5.40 8.22
CA SER A 58 -0.08 -6.01 8.67
C SER A 58 0.90 -4.95 9.19
N ALA A 59 1.00 -3.79 8.55
CA ALA A 59 1.85 -2.69 8.96
C ALA A 59 1.42 -2.11 10.33
N LYS A 60 0.11 -1.87 10.53
CA LYS A 60 -0.44 -1.42 11.82
C LYS A 60 -0.18 -2.41 12.95
N GLN A 61 -0.17 -3.70 12.63
CA GLN A 61 0.14 -4.78 13.57
C GLN A 61 1.66 -5.09 13.66
N LYS A 62 2.51 -4.22 13.08
CA LYS A 62 3.97 -4.32 13.05
C LYS A 62 4.51 -5.61 12.40
N ARG A 63 3.70 -6.32 11.62
CA ARG A 63 4.10 -7.47 10.80
C ARG A 63 4.67 -6.99 9.47
N TYR A 64 5.83 -6.33 9.54
CA TYR A 64 6.41 -5.63 8.39
C TYR A 64 6.77 -6.55 7.21
N ALA A 65 7.22 -7.78 7.45
CA ALA A 65 7.53 -8.73 6.39
C ALA A 65 6.26 -9.10 5.58
N GLU A 66 5.12 -9.23 6.25
CA GLU A 66 3.84 -9.50 5.61
C GLU A 66 3.32 -8.27 4.85
N ALA A 67 3.45 -7.08 5.46
CA ALA A 67 3.09 -5.82 4.80
C ALA A 67 3.85 -5.63 3.48
N VAL A 68 5.17 -5.91 3.47
CA VAL A 68 6.00 -5.88 2.25
C VAL A 68 5.43 -6.79 1.17
N ARG A 69 5.08 -8.04 1.50
CA ARG A 69 4.54 -9.00 0.51
C ARG A 69 3.24 -8.49 -0.11
N PHE A 70 2.34 -7.95 0.70
CA PHE A 70 1.05 -7.44 0.24
C PHE A 70 1.19 -6.15 -0.57
N TYR A 71 2.03 -5.20 -0.16
CA TYR A 71 2.31 -4.01 -0.95
C TYR A 71 3.00 -4.32 -2.27
N GLN A 72 3.96 -5.26 -2.30
CA GLN A 72 4.58 -5.72 -3.54
C GLN A 72 3.56 -6.34 -4.49
N LYS A 73 2.59 -7.12 -3.96
CA LYS A 73 1.49 -7.67 -4.74
C LYS A 73 0.62 -6.56 -5.34
N ALA A 74 0.23 -5.56 -4.55
CA ALA A 74 -0.52 -4.40 -5.04
C ALA A 74 0.24 -3.67 -6.16
N LEU A 75 1.54 -3.41 -5.96
CA LEU A 75 2.42 -2.74 -6.92
C LEU A 75 2.60 -3.53 -8.23
N THR A 76 2.65 -4.86 -8.14
CA THR A 76 2.77 -5.73 -9.32
C THR A 76 1.50 -5.69 -10.18
N GLN A 77 0.35 -5.47 -9.54
CA GLN A 77 -0.96 -5.44 -10.20
C GLN A 77 -1.32 -4.05 -10.74
N ASP A 78 -0.91 -2.99 -10.03
CA ASP A 78 -1.20 -1.61 -10.39
C ASP A 78 -0.07 -0.68 -9.90
N LYS A 79 0.60 0.00 -10.84
CA LYS A 79 1.66 0.99 -10.57
C LYS A 79 1.18 2.43 -10.68
N THR A 80 -0.11 2.68 -10.85
CA THR A 80 -0.66 4.03 -11.07
C THR A 80 -0.87 4.82 -9.79
N LYS A 81 -0.66 4.19 -8.62
CA LYS A 81 -0.87 4.78 -7.31
C LYS A 81 0.45 4.94 -6.57
N ASP A 82 0.81 6.18 -6.30
CA ASP A 82 2.00 6.59 -5.55
C ASP A 82 2.04 6.00 -4.13
N VAL A 83 0.87 5.95 -3.47
CA VAL A 83 0.75 5.44 -2.10
C VAL A 83 1.30 4.01 -1.94
N TYR A 84 1.23 3.16 -2.97
CA TYR A 84 1.78 1.80 -2.90
C TYR A 84 3.31 1.81 -2.79
N PHE A 85 3.96 2.67 -3.58
CA PHE A 85 5.41 2.85 -3.49
C PHE A 85 5.80 3.49 -2.17
N VAL A 86 5.06 4.52 -1.75
CA VAL A 86 5.37 5.27 -0.52
C VAL A 86 5.26 4.37 0.71
N ARG A 87 4.20 3.56 0.81
CA ARG A 87 4.03 2.63 1.92
C ARG A 87 5.08 1.52 1.91
N LEU A 88 5.37 0.94 0.75
CA LEU A 88 6.41 -0.10 0.64
C LEU A 88 7.81 0.44 0.99
N GLY A 89 8.20 1.58 0.40
CA GLY A 89 9.45 2.27 0.72
C GLY A 89 9.52 2.68 2.19
N GLY A 90 8.40 3.14 2.77
CA GLY A 90 8.29 3.49 4.18
C GLY A 90 8.55 2.32 5.12
N ILE A 91 8.07 1.11 4.80
CA ILE A 91 8.37 -0.09 5.59
C ILE A 91 9.86 -0.42 5.56
N TYR A 92 10.49 -0.36 4.37
CA TYR A 92 11.95 -0.55 4.27
C TYR A 92 12.71 0.52 5.04
N LEU A 93 12.26 1.77 4.98
CA LEU A 93 12.89 2.88 5.70
C LEU A 93 12.82 2.69 7.22
N ILE A 94 11.66 2.34 7.77
CA ILE A 94 11.47 2.06 9.21
C ILE A 94 12.39 0.91 9.67
N ASN A 95 12.61 -0.09 8.82
CA ASN A 95 13.51 -1.20 9.09
C ASN A 95 14.98 -0.89 8.79
N SER A 96 15.34 0.37 8.50
CA SER A 96 16.70 0.80 8.12
C SER A 96 17.26 0.08 6.88
N GLN A 97 16.39 -0.49 6.05
CA GLN A 97 16.72 -1.15 4.78
C GLN A 97 16.80 -0.10 3.68
N PHE A 98 17.71 0.86 3.83
CA PHE A 98 17.74 2.07 3.01
C PHE A 98 17.97 1.77 1.51
N ASN A 99 18.77 0.76 1.18
CA ASN A 99 19.00 0.37 -0.22
C ASN A 99 17.68 -0.04 -0.91
N GLN A 100 16.85 -0.84 -0.25
CA GLN A 100 15.54 -1.24 -0.77
C GLN A 100 14.58 -0.04 -0.82
N ALA A 101 14.58 0.82 0.19
CA ALA A 101 13.74 2.01 0.20
C ALA A 101 14.05 2.95 -0.98
N VAL A 102 15.34 3.15 -1.33
CA VAL A 102 15.74 3.97 -2.49
C VAL A 102 15.13 3.43 -3.78
N VAL A 103 15.11 2.11 -3.98
CA VAL A 103 14.54 1.52 -5.21
C VAL A 103 13.11 1.99 -5.42
N TYR A 104 12.26 1.86 -4.39
CA TYR A 104 10.84 2.19 -4.51
C TYR A 104 10.58 3.70 -4.51
N PHE A 105 11.28 4.49 -3.71
CA PHE A 105 11.09 5.95 -3.72
C PHE A 105 11.63 6.59 -4.99
N LYS A 106 12.71 6.06 -5.58
CA LYS A 106 13.22 6.54 -6.86
C LYS A 106 12.29 6.19 -8.02
N GLU A 107 11.78 4.95 -8.09
CA GLU A 107 10.77 4.59 -9.10
C GLU A 107 9.52 5.47 -8.95
N ALA A 108 9.09 5.72 -7.72
CA ALA A 108 7.96 6.61 -7.45
C ALA A 108 8.23 8.08 -7.85
N SER A 109 9.45 8.58 -7.69
CA SER A 109 9.78 9.97 -8.08
C SER A 109 9.81 10.16 -9.59
N GLU A 110 10.16 9.11 -10.33
CA GLU A 110 10.11 9.07 -11.80
C GLU A 110 8.65 9.03 -12.32
N LEU A 111 7.79 8.24 -11.69
CA LEU A 111 6.37 8.10 -12.07
C LEU A 111 5.49 9.28 -11.61
N PHE A 112 5.79 9.83 -10.43
CA PHE A 112 4.98 10.86 -9.77
C PHE A 112 5.82 12.10 -9.41
N PRO A 113 6.44 12.78 -10.41
CA PRO A 113 7.44 13.82 -10.17
C PRO A 113 6.91 15.08 -9.46
N LYS A 114 5.59 15.22 -9.33
CA LYS A 114 4.91 16.34 -8.68
C LYS A 114 4.58 16.10 -7.19
N ILE A 115 4.76 14.88 -6.68
CA ILE A 115 4.44 14.56 -5.28
C ILE A 115 5.68 14.85 -4.42
N ALA A 116 5.63 15.98 -3.69
CA ALA A 116 6.74 16.43 -2.86
C ALA A 116 7.12 15.43 -1.75
N GLU A 117 6.13 14.71 -1.21
CA GLU A 117 6.32 13.69 -0.17
C GLU A 117 7.28 12.58 -0.62
N ILE A 118 7.25 12.17 -1.90
CA ILE A 118 8.14 11.14 -2.43
C ILE A 118 9.59 11.61 -2.43
N LYS A 119 9.84 12.85 -2.88
CA LYS A 119 11.20 13.43 -2.86
C LYS A 119 11.72 13.60 -1.43
N TYR A 120 10.84 14.00 -0.51
CA TYR A 120 11.17 14.07 0.90
C TYR A 120 11.59 12.70 1.47
N PHE A 121 10.85 11.63 1.18
CA PHE A 121 11.24 10.28 1.62
C PHE A 121 12.50 9.77 0.93
N LEU A 122 12.70 10.05 -0.35
CA LEU A 122 13.93 9.71 -1.05
C LEU A 122 15.14 10.43 -0.42
N ALA A 123 15.00 11.69 -0.03
CA ALA A 123 16.03 12.45 0.66
C ALA A 123 16.36 11.89 2.04
N ILE A 124 15.34 11.56 2.86
CA ILE A 124 15.55 10.89 4.15
C ILE A 124 16.30 9.58 3.95
N THR A 125 15.95 8.83 2.91
CA THR A 125 16.58 7.55 2.62
C THR A 125 18.05 7.73 2.19
N TYR A 126 18.36 8.70 1.32
CA TYR A 126 19.74 9.03 0.97
C TYR A 126 20.54 9.53 2.16
N ARG A 127 19.95 10.32 3.06
CA ARG A 127 20.58 10.69 4.33
C ARG A 127 20.89 9.46 5.18
N GLY A 128 19.99 8.48 5.25
CA GLY A 128 20.22 7.21 5.95
C GLY A 128 21.38 6.40 5.38
N LEU A 129 21.63 6.51 4.07
CA LEU A 129 22.79 5.92 3.38
C LEU A 129 24.09 6.73 3.53
N GLY A 130 24.03 7.95 4.09
CA GLY A 130 25.16 8.89 4.12
C GLY A 130 25.41 9.62 2.80
N ASN A 131 24.51 9.51 1.82
CA ASN A 131 24.60 10.18 0.52
C ASN A 131 24.02 11.61 0.61
N TYR A 132 24.68 12.48 1.37
CA TYR A 132 24.15 13.80 1.70
C TYR A 132 23.93 14.71 0.49
N ASP A 133 24.80 14.64 -0.53
CA ASP A 133 24.64 15.44 -1.75
C ASP A 133 23.34 15.09 -2.49
N LEU A 134 23.05 13.79 -2.61
CA LEU A 134 21.79 13.31 -3.20
C LEU A 134 20.60 13.74 -2.34
N ALA A 135 20.70 13.60 -1.01
CA ALA A 135 19.63 14.00 -0.11
C ALA A 135 19.28 15.50 -0.26
N VAL A 136 20.28 16.38 -0.33
CA VAL A 136 20.07 17.82 -0.53
C VAL A 136 19.44 18.09 -1.90
N ASN A 137 19.92 17.44 -2.96
CA ASN A 137 19.41 17.64 -4.32
C ASN A 137 17.92 17.33 -4.44
N GLU A 138 17.43 16.29 -3.75
CA GLU A 138 16.02 15.89 -3.80
C GLU A 138 15.07 16.95 -3.19
N VAL A 139 15.51 17.70 -2.16
CA VAL A 139 14.64 18.63 -1.42
C VAL A 139 14.96 20.12 -1.66
N LYS A 140 16.11 20.45 -2.27
CA LYS A 140 16.59 21.83 -2.45
C LYS A 140 15.59 22.75 -3.16
N ASN A 141 14.74 22.20 -4.04
CA ASN A 141 13.77 22.95 -4.85
C ASN A 141 12.34 22.42 -4.70
N LEU A 142 12.02 21.75 -3.59
CA LEU A 142 10.64 21.45 -3.22
C LEU A 142 9.90 22.72 -2.79
#